data_AF-A0A1Y2W9Q8-F1
#
_entry.id   AF-A0A1Y2W9Q8-F1
#
_cell.length_a   1.000
_cell.length_b   1.000
_cell.length_c   1.000
_cell.angle_alpha   90.00
_cell.angle_beta   90.00
_cell.angle_gamma   90.00
#
_symmetry.space_group_name_H-M   'P 1'
#
loop_
_entity.id
_entity.type
_entity.pdbx_description
1 polymer ?
#
loop_
_entity_poly.entity_id
_entity_poly.type
_entity_poly.pdbx_seq_one_letter_code
_entity_poly.pdbx_strand_id
1 'polypeptide(L)' 'MASGFGSSSYYDRRYRQSPALIRARRPYLFKNAVVGSAITAFTIGVYAYTISVIGQDEFEDVKVPAAPTQVEKK' A
#
# COMPACT_ATOMS: atom_id res chain seq x y z
N MET A 1 21.76 31.44 -28.17
CA MET A 1 20.33 31.42 -27.81
C MET A 1 20.20 30.71 -26.47
N ALA A 2 20.04 31.46 -25.38
CA ALA A 2 20.06 30.93 -24.02
C ALA A 2 18.95 29.88 -23.82
N SER A 3 19.35 28.69 -23.37
CA SER A 3 18.48 27.56 -23.09
C SER A 3 17.51 27.85 -21.95
N GLY A 4 16.24 28.12 -22.29
CA GLY A 4 15.05 27.60 -21.60
C GLY A 4 14.71 28.02 -20.16
N PHE A 5 15.57 28.69 -19.40
CA PHE A 5 15.31 29.04 -17.99
C PHE A 5 14.89 30.50 -17.84
N GLY A 6 13.76 30.86 -18.44
CA GLY A 6 13.26 32.25 -18.51
C GLY A 6 12.09 32.57 -17.57
N SER A 7 11.76 31.74 -16.58
CA SER A 7 10.67 32.05 -15.64
C SER A 7 11.12 31.89 -14.19
N SER A 8 10.68 32.81 -13.34
CA SER A 8 10.77 32.76 -11.87
C SER A 8 10.01 31.58 -11.23
N SER A 9 9.49 30.66 -12.06
CA SER A 9 8.68 29.53 -11.64
C SER A 9 9.53 28.31 -11.29
N TYR A 10 9.02 27.48 -10.37
CA TYR A 10 9.61 26.19 -10.02
C TYR A 10 9.49 25.12 -11.12
N TYR A 11 8.82 25.45 -12.22
CA TYR A 11 8.63 24.59 -13.38
C TYR A 11 9.06 25.29 -14.67
N ASP A 12 9.62 24.52 -15.60
CA ASP A 12 9.94 25.00 -16.93
C ASP A 12 8.68 25.08 -17.82
N ARG A 13 8.83 25.61 -19.04
CA ARG A 13 7.72 25.76 -20.00
C ARG A 13 7.14 24.41 -20.50
N ARG A 14 7.78 23.29 -20.18
CA ARG A 14 7.34 21.92 -20.48
C ARG A 14 6.86 21.19 -19.23
N TYR A 15 6.56 21.92 -18.15
CA TYR A 15 6.12 21.39 -16.84
C TYR A 15 7.13 20.45 -16.16
N ARG A 16 8.42 20.51 -16.53
CA ARG A 16 9.47 19.79 -15.83
C ARG A 16 9.93 20.59 -14.63
N GLN A 17 10.39 19.89 -13.60
CA GLN A 17 10.92 20.51 -12.40
C GLN A 17 12.18 21.33 -12.72
N SER A 18 12.24 22.56 -12.24
CA SER A 18 13.44 23.39 -12.40
C SER A 18 14.60 22.88 -11.53
N PRO A 19 15.86 23.17 -11.88
CA PRO A 19 17.02 22.80 -11.06
C PRO A 19 16.95 23.32 -9.62
N ALA A 20 16.33 24.50 -9.43
CA ALA A 20 16.11 25.09 -8.11
C ALA A 20 15.17 24.23 -7.25
N LEU A 21 14.07 23.74 -7.84
CA LEU A 21 13.10 22.89 -7.16
C LEU A 21 13.70 21.53 -6.77
N ILE A 22 14.47 20.92 -7.68
CA ILE A 22 15.13 19.63 -7.43
C ILE A 22 16.08 19.76 -6.23
N ARG A 23 16.91 20.82 -6.18
CA ARG A 23 17.82 21.08 -5.06
C ARG A 23 17.07 21.26 -3.74
N ALA A 24 15.97 22.01 -3.75
CA ALA A 24 15.16 22.23 -2.55
C ALA A 24 14.53 20.92 -2.02
N ARG A 25 14.26 19.94 -2.89
CA ARG A 25 13.65 18.65 -2.53
C ARG A 25 14.65 17.57 -2.14
N ARG A 26 15.91 17.66 -2.56
CA ARG A 26 16.98 16.68 -2.25
C ARG A 26 16.96 16.14 -0.81
N PRO A 27 16.86 16.97 0.25
CA PRO A 27 16.91 16.45 1.61
C PRO A 27 15.68 15.65 2.04
N TYR A 28 14.53 15.85 1.39
CA TYR A 28 13.26 15.23 1.77
C TYR A 28 12.95 13.96 0.98
N LEU A 29 13.55 13.77 -0.20
CA LEU A 29 13.30 12.58 -1.01
C LEU A 29 13.61 11.29 -0.24
N PHE A 30 14.80 11.22 0.36
CA PHE A 30 15.21 10.04 1.12
C PHE A 30 14.41 9.88 2.42
N LYS A 31 14.26 10.97 3.19
CA LYS A 31 13.53 10.94 4.47
C LYS A 31 12.07 10.51 4.27
N ASN A 32 11.40 11.05 3.25
CA ASN A 32 10.01 10.71 2.96
C ASN A 32 9.88 9.29 2.39
N ALA A 33 10.84 8.83 1.59
CA ALA A 33 10.83 7.45 1.11
C ALA A 33 10.97 6.46 2.27
N VAL A 34 11.86 6.72 3.22
CA VAL A 34 12.03 5.89 4.42
C VAL A 34 10.74 5.88 5.25
N VAL A 35 10.19 7.04 5.59
CA VAL A 35 8.94 7.12 6.37
C VAL A 35 7.77 6.45 5.64
N GLY A 36 7.63 6.70 4.33
CA GLY A 36 6.60 6.07 3.50
C GLY A 36 6.75 4.55 3.50
N SER A 37 7.98 4.03 3.31
CA SER A 37 8.24 2.59 3.33
C SER A 37 7.95 1.95 4.69
N ALA A 38 8.26 2.65 5.79
CA ALA A 38 7.97 2.18 7.14
C ALA A 38 6.46 2.05 7.38
N ILE A 39 5.68 3.06 6.96
CA ILE A 39 4.22 3.04 7.05
C ILE A 39 3.66 1.89 6.20
N THR A 40 4.09 1.77 4.94
CA THR A 40 3.65 0.70 4.05
C THR A 40 3.96 -0.68 4.62
N ALA A 41 5.18 -0.90 5.11
CA ALA A 41 5.58 -2.17 5.71
C ALA A 41 4.76 -2.49 6.96
N PHE A 42 4.51 -1.48 7.82
CA PHE A 42 3.67 -1.65 8.99
C PHE A 42 2.23 -2.07 8.62
N THR A 43 1.60 -1.36 7.68
CA THR A 43 0.24 -1.69 7.24
C THR A 43 0.14 -3.08 6.63
N ILE A 44 1.07 -3.45 5.73
CA ILE A 44 1.11 -4.79 5.14
C ILE A 44 1.35 -5.85 6.22
N GLY A 45 2.23 -5.58 7.18
CA GLY A 45 2.53 -6.48 8.29
C GLY A 45 1.30 -6.75 9.15
N VAL A 46 0.55 -5.71 9.52
CA VAL A 46 -0.72 -5.86 10.26
C VAL A 46 -1.72 -6.69 9.46
N TYR A 47 -1.93 -6.35 8.18
CA TYR A 47 -2.86 -7.08 7.32
C TYR A 47 -2.50 -8.57 7.18
N ALA A 48 -1.24 -8.87 6.86
CA ALA A 48 -0.76 -10.25 6.73
C ALA A 48 -0.87 -11.01 8.06
N TYR A 49 -0.48 -10.39 9.18
CA TYR A 49 -0.60 -10.97 10.50
C TYR A 49 -2.04 -11.33 10.84
N THR A 50 -2.99 -10.42 10.60
CA THR A 50 -4.41 -10.69 10.90
C THR A 50 -4.95 -11.91 10.16
N ILE A 51 -4.61 -12.08 8.89
CA ILE A 51 -5.04 -13.28 8.13
C ILE A 51 -4.38 -14.54 8.70
N SER A 52 -3.08 -14.48 9.00
CA SER A 52 -2.34 -15.64 9.50
C SER A 52 -2.82 -16.14 10.87
N VAL A 53 -3.29 -15.24 11.73
CA VAL A 53 -3.73 -15.57 13.09
C VAL A 53 -5.19 -16.02 13.11
N ILE A 54 -6.07 -15.33 12.37
CA ILE A 54 -7.51 -15.62 12.44
C ILE A 54 -7.85 -16.94 11.72
N GLY A 55 -7.11 -17.32 10.68
CA GLY A 55 -7.40 -18.52 9.89
C GLY A 55 -7.13 -19.86 10.58
N GLN A 56 -6.73 -19.86 11.85
CA GLN A 56 -6.37 -21.08 12.60
C GLN A 56 -7.49 -21.59 13.52
N ASP A 57 -8.73 -21.17 13.29
CA ASP A 57 -9.86 -21.65 14.09
C ASP A 57 -10.24 -23.09 13.70
N GLU A 58 -9.96 -24.03 14.60
CA GLU A 58 -10.29 -25.45 14.48
C GLU A 58 -11.73 -25.61 14.98
N PHE A 59 -12.72 -25.65 14.09
CA PHE A 59 -14.17 -25.72 14.41
C PHE A 59 -14.60 -27.06 15.07
N GLU A 60 -13.81 -27.61 15.98
CA GLU A 60 -14.01 -28.91 16.62
C GLU A 60 -15.21 -28.93 17.59
N ASP A 61 -15.59 -27.77 18.13
CA ASP A 61 -16.74 -27.60 19.02
C ASP A 61 -18.07 -27.42 18.26
N VAL A 62 -18.00 -27.17 16.94
CA VAL A 62 -19.16 -27.03 16.07
C VAL A 62 -19.69 -28.40 15.66
N LYS A 63 -20.80 -28.78 16.28
CA LYS A 63 -21.54 -30.02 15.98
C LYS A 63 -22.14 -29.92 14.58
N VAL A 64 -21.58 -30.66 13.62
CA VAL A 64 -22.16 -30.75 12.27
C VAL A 64 -23.46 -31.58 12.35
N PRO A 65 -24.62 -31.02 11.97
CA PRO A 65 -25.86 -31.81 11.91
C PRO A 65 -25.71 -32.94 10.88
N ALA A 66 -26.25 -34.11 11.19
CA ALA A 66 -26.24 -35.22 10.25
C ALA A 66 -26.87 -34.80 8.91
N ALA A 67 -26.25 -35.25 7.80
CA ALA A 67 -26.78 -34.98 6.46
C ALA A 67 -28.25 -35.41 6.39
N PRO A 68 -29.13 -34.61 5.77
CA PRO A 68 -30.55 -34.95 5.69
C PRO A 68 -30.68 -36.31 5.00
N THR A 69 -31.29 -37.26 5.72
CA THR A 69 -31.64 -38.56 5.17
C THR A 69 -32.46 -38.31 3.92
N GLN A 70 -31.95 -38.76 2.76
CA GLN A 70 -32.74 -38.75 1.54
C GLN A 70 -33.96 -39.62 1.82
N VAL A 71 -35.12 -38.97 1.97
CA VAL A 71 -36.38 -39.66 2.16
C VAL A 71 -36.65 -40.40 0.87
N GLU A 72 -36.37 -41.71 0.88
CA GLU A 72 -36.66 -42.60 -0.23
C GLU A 72 -38.18 -42.56 -0.45
N LYS A 73 -38.60 -41.83 -1.48
CA LYS A 73 -40.00 -41.76 -1.88
C LYS A 73 -40.43 -43.15 -2.34
N LYS A 74 -41.34 -43.76 -1.59
CA LYS A 74 -42.07 -44.95 -2.01
C LYS A 74 -43.55 -44.78 -1.72
#